data_AF-A0A8T6ZTG2-F1
#
_entry.id   AF-A0A8T6ZTG2-F1
#
_cell.length_a   1.000
_cell.length_b   1.000
_cell.length_c   1.000
_cell.angle_alpha   90.00
_cell.angle_beta   90.00
_cell.angle_gamma   90.00
#
_symmetry.space_group_name_H-M   'P 1'
#
loop_
_entity.id
_entity.type
_entity.pdbx_description
1 polymer ?
#
loop_
_entity_poly.entity_id
_entity_poly.type
_entity_poly.pdbx_seq_one_letter_code
_entity_poly.pdbx_strand_id
1 'polypeptide(L)'
;TWVLQEEQDLGLKMYFALDDEQRAQAVLNPVKDTDYDVASFFQDNLVLDYAGVSVSTLSELQRMQLMELIGLFVGNMREGHAEIRMSEVAARLDETYFAWIGGHTDSSVYYYRIHSPVLLIEFDHQTPIGLRHFNEPGVPYRGHIHTTVRTPNGNDYGKDLLRQHYAMHPH
;
A
#
# COMPACT_ATOMS: atom_id res chain seq x y z
N THR A 1 2.09 -22.61 -5.78
CA THR A 1 1.47 -21.37 -5.28
C THR A 1 2.52 -20.28 -5.36
N TRP A 2 2.23 -19.15 -5.99
CA TRP A 2 3.13 -18.00 -5.94
C TRP A 2 3.06 -17.39 -4.54
N VAL A 3 4.16 -16.80 -4.09
CA VAL A 3 4.18 -16.01 -2.83
C VAL A 3 3.31 -14.76 -3.05
N LEU A 4 2.51 -14.40 -2.05
CA LEU A 4 1.58 -13.26 -2.08
C LEU A 4 0.52 -13.30 -3.21
N GLN A 5 -0.02 -14.49 -3.50
CA GLN A 5 -1.08 -14.63 -4.51
C GLN A 5 -2.40 -13.99 -4.05
N GLU A 6 -2.75 -14.11 -2.76
CA GLU A 6 -4.00 -13.56 -2.22
C GLU A 6 -3.99 -12.02 -2.28
N GLU A 7 -2.85 -11.38 -2.01
CA GLU A 7 -2.66 -9.93 -2.10
C GLU A 7 -2.75 -9.42 -3.54
N GLN A 8 -2.29 -10.22 -4.50
CA GLN A 8 -2.46 -9.93 -5.93
C GLN A 8 -3.94 -10.03 -6.34
N ASP A 9 -4.60 -11.11 -5.94
CA ASP A 9 -5.99 -11.40 -6.32
C ASP A 9 -6.95 -10.37 -5.71
N LEU A 10 -6.82 -10.07 -4.42
CA LEU A 10 -7.62 -9.04 -3.75
C LEU A 10 -7.28 -7.62 -4.23
N GLY A 11 -6.02 -7.34 -4.56
CA GLY A 11 -5.60 -6.07 -5.16
C GLY A 11 -6.27 -5.82 -6.52
N LEU A 12 -6.25 -6.83 -7.40
CA LEU A 12 -6.95 -6.77 -8.70
C LEU A 12 -8.47 -6.71 -8.52
N LYS A 13 -9.04 -7.50 -7.60
CA LYS A 13 -10.46 -7.45 -7.25
C LYS A 13 -10.88 -6.04 -6.84
N MET A 14 -10.08 -5.35 -6.03
CA MET A 14 -10.34 -3.97 -5.62
C MET A 14 -10.29 -3.01 -6.82
N TYR A 15 -9.27 -3.12 -7.69
CA TYR A 15 -9.18 -2.31 -8.90
C TYR A 15 -10.40 -2.47 -9.83
N PHE A 16 -10.84 -3.71 -10.04
CA PHE A 16 -11.99 -3.99 -10.90
C PHE A 16 -13.33 -3.61 -10.30
N ALA A 17 -13.41 -3.50 -8.97
CA ALA A 17 -14.62 -3.05 -8.30
C ALA A 17 -14.90 -1.56 -8.49
N LEU A 18 -13.87 -0.75 -8.76
CA LEU A 18 -14.02 0.67 -9.05
C LEU A 18 -14.83 0.89 -10.32
N ASP A 19 -15.61 1.97 -10.40
CA ASP A 19 -16.18 2.43 -11.67
C ASP A 19 -15.15 3.22 -12.51
N ASP A 20 -15.55 3.69 -13.69
CA ASP A 20 -14.64 4.39 -14.60
C ASP A 20 -14.13 5.72 -14.04
N GLU A 21 -14.96 6.46 -13.30
CA GLU A 21 -14.58 7.74 -12.69
C GLU A 21 -13.60 7.52 -11.53
N GLN A 22 -13.91 6.54 -10.68
CA GLN A 22 -13.05 6.13 -9.58
C GLN A 22 -11.71 5.57 -10.08
N ARG A 23 -11.71 4.76 -11.16
CA ARG A 23 -10.47 4.29 -11.79
C ARG A 23 -9.63 5.43 -12.33
N ALA A 24 -10.24 6.42 -12.96
CA ALA A 24 -9.54 7.60 -13.47
C ALA A 24 -8.85 8.40 -12.35
N GLN A 25 -9.41 8.40 -11.13
CA GLN A 25 -8.78 9.00 -9.95
C GLN A 25 -7.72 8.10 -9.31
N ALA A 26 -7.95 6.78 -9.28
CA ALA A 26 -7.05 5.81 -8.66
C ALA A 26 -5.74 5.63 -9.43
N VAL A 27 -5.77 5.63 -10.76
CA VAL A 27 -4.60 5.37 -11.61
C VAL A 27 -3.69 6.59 -11.67
N LEU A 28 -2.51 6.50 -11.04
CA LEU A 28 -1.49 7.55 -11.08
C LEU A 28 -0.64 7.48 -12.35
N ASN A 29 -0.34 6.27 -12.80
CA ASN A 29 0.38 6.02 -14.04
C ASN A 29 -0.10 4.68 -14.65
N PRO A 30 -0.59 4.64 -15.90
CA PRO A 30 -1.04 3.39 -16.52
C PRO A 30 0.10 2.43 -16.89
N VAL A 31 1.36 2.89 -16.86
CA VAL A 31 2.54 2.10 -17.22
C VAL A 31 3.37 1.81 -15.97
N LYS A 32 3.78 0.56 -15.84
CA LYS A 32 4.73 0.13 -14.81
C LYS A 32 6.00 -0.43 -15.46
N ASP A 33 7.03 0.37 -15.39
CA ASP A 33 8.34 0.18 -16.02
C ASP A 33 9.50 0.23 -15.02
N THR A 34 9.23 0.56 -13.76
CA THR A 34 10.21 0.66 -12.68
C THR A 34 9.61 0.20 -11.36
N ASP A 35 10.44 0.19 -10.32
CA ASP A 35 10.06 0.04 -8.91
C ASP A 35 9.48 1.38 -8.40
N TYR A 36 8.33 1.32 -7.71
CA TYR A 36 7.50 2.49 -7.34
C TYR A 36 7.29 2.65 -5.83
N ASP A 37 7.70 1.68 -5.02
CA ASP A 37 7.61 1.77 -3.57
C ASP A 37 8.39 2.96 -3.02
N VAL A 38 7.70 3.88 -2.36
CA VAL A 38 8.30 5.11 -1.83
C VAL A 38 8.49 5.07 -0.32
N ALA A 39 7.91 4.10 0.37
CA ALA A 39 7.98 3.97 1.83
C ALA A 39 8.89 2.83 2.31
N SER A 40 9.62 2.22 1.38
CA SER A 40 10.61 1.16 1.63
C SER A 40 11.85 1.67 2.39
N PHE A 41 12.94 0.89 2.36
CA PHE A 41 14.17 1.13 3.12
C PHE A 41 14.69 2.58 3.05
N PHE A 42 15.28 3.03 4.17
CA PHE A 42 15.91 4.36 4.35
C PHE A 42 14.96 5.58 4.30
N GLN A 43 13.65 5.35 4.44
CA GLN A 43 12.62 6.39 4.48
C GLN A 43 12.13 6.61 5.92
N ASP A 44 13.05 7.01 6.80
CA ASP A 44 12.77 7.26 8.21
C ASP A 44 11.86 8.47 8.37
N ASN A 45 10.79 8.32 9.16
CA ASN A 45 9.77 9.36 9.38
C ASN A 45 9.15 9.97 8.12
N LEU A 46 9.02 9.20 7.04
CA LEU A 46 8.42 9.65 5.78
C LEU A 46 7.07 10.34 6.04
N VAL A 47 6.93 11.53 5.44
CA VAL A 47 5.65 12.24 5.26
C VAL A 47 5.33 12.18 3.79
N LEU A 48 4.16 11.64 3.45
CA LEU A 48 3.77 11.36 2.08
C LEU A 48 2.39 11.95 1.82
N ASP A 49 2.20 12.53 0.64
CA ASP A 49 0.89 13.04 0.26
C ASP A 49 -0.06 11.89 -0.10
N TYR A 50 -1.35 12.08 0.21
CA TYR A 50 -2.40 11.18 -0.25
C TYR A 50 -2.53 11.27 -1.77
N ALA A 51 -2.80 10.15 -2.42
CA ALA A 51 -3.04 10.10 -3.86
C ALA A 51 -4.00 8.96 -4.18
N GLY A 52 -4.65 9.04 -5.33
CA GLY A 52 -5.62 8.07 -5.78
C GLY A 52 -7.06 8.45 -5.45
N VAL A 53 -7.97 7.48 -5.57
CA VAL A 53 -9.38 7.67 -5.27
C VAL A 53 -9.60 7.74 -3.75
N SER A 54 -10.44 8.67 -3.31
CA SER A 54 -10.84 8.76 -1.90
C SER A 54 -11.82 7.64 -1.58
N VAL A 55 -11.60 6.93 -0.47
CA VAL A 55 -12.52 5.90 0.02
C VAL A 55 -13.87 6.49 0.41
N SER A 56 -13.92 7.78 0.74
CA SER A 56 -15.16 8.50 1.01
C SER A 56 -16.16 8.44 -0.14
N THR A 57 -15.69 8.33 -1.40
CA THR A 57 -16.53 8.29 -2.60
C THR A 57 -16.88 6.87 -3.04
N LEU A 58 -16.40 5.85 -2.33
CA LEU A 58 -16.67 4.45 -2.64
C LEU A 58 -18.02 4.00 -2.06
N SER A 59 -18.67 3.09 -2.77
CA SER A 59 -19.85 2.39 -2.29
C SER A 59 -19.53 1.46 -1.11
N GLU A 60 -20.55 1.07 -0.35
CA GLU A 60 -20.39 0.12 0.77
C GLU A 60 -19.71 -1.19 0.35
N LEU A 61 -20.04 -1.74 -0.81
CA LEU A 61 -19.42 -2.97 -1.31
C LEU A 61 -17.92 -2.79 -1.60
N GLN A 62 -17.55 -1.68 -2.22
CA GLN A 62 -16.14 -1.34 -2.50
C GLN A 62 -15.37 -1.10 -1.19
N ARG A 63 -15.98 -0.43 -0.21
CA ARG A 63 -15.40 -0.23 1.14
C ARG A 63 -15.14 -1.56 1.84
N MET A 64 -16.08 -2.50 1.76
CA MET A 64 -15.91 -3.85 2.31
C MET A 64 -14.76 -4.61 1.65
N GLN A 65 -14.63 -4.53 0.32
CA GLN A 65 -13.53 -5.17 -0.43
C GLN A 65 -12.18 -4.56 -0.09
N LEU A 66 -12.11 -3.23 0.10
CA LEU A 66 -10.89 -2.59 0.56
C LEU A 66 -10.53 -3.03 1.98
N MET A 67 -11.50 -3.12 2.89
CA MET A 67 -11.26 -3.59 4.27
C MET A 67 -10.81 -5.05 4.30
N GLU A 68 -11.33 -5.90 3.41
CA GLU A 68 -10.86 -7.28 3.20
C GLU A 68 -9.39 -7.29 2.79
N LEU A 69 -9.01 -6.49 1.80
CA LEU A 69 -7.63 -6.34 1.34
C LEU A 69 -6.70 -5.82 2.45
N ILE A 70 -7.10 -4.79 3.19
CA ILE A 70 -6.34 -4.26 4.33
C ILE A 70 -6.15 -5.34 5.41
N GLY A 71 -7.21 -6.11 5.69
CA GLY A 71 -7.19 -7.19 6.66
C GLY A 71 -6.16 -8.27 6.35
N LEU A 72 -5.91 -8.56 5.07
CA LEU A 72 -4.88 -9.52 4.66
C LEU A 72 -3.48 -9.08 5.09
N PHE A 73 -3.16 -7.80 4.95
CA PHE A 73 -1.87 -7.24 5.38
C PHE A 73 -1.76 -7.14 6.89
N VAL A 74 -2.77 -6.55 7.53
CA VAL A 74 -2.79 -6.30 8.98
C VAL A 74 -2.88 -7.61 9.77
N GLY A 75 -3.52 -8.65 9.22
CA GLY A 75 -3.65 -9.98 9.80
C GLY A 75 -2.33 -10.73 9.99
N ASN A 76 -1.23 -10.26 9.38
CA ASN A 76 0.11 -10.77 9.67
C ASN A 76 0.62 -10.36 11.07
N MET A 77 -0.04 -9.41 11.74
CA MET A 77 0.22 -9.06 13.13
C MET A 77 -0.42 -10.09 14.09
N ARG A 78 0.01 -10.09 15.36
CA ARG A 78 -0.70 -10.87 16.39
C ARG A 78 -2.14 -10.36 16.51
N GLU A 79 -3.08 -11.27 16.69
CA GLU A 79 -4.53 -11.03 16.70
C GLU A 79 -4.94 -9.73 17.41
N GLY A 80 -4.60 -9.55 18.69
CA GLY A 80 -4.97 -8.34 19.43
C GLY A 80 -4.37 -7.03 18.88
N HIS A 81 -3.21 -7.07 18.21
CA HIS A 81 -2.67 -5.89 17.52
C HIS A 81 -3.36 -5.65 16.18
N ALA A 82 -3.70 -6.73 15.45
CA ALA A 82 -4.44 -6.65 14.21
C ALA A 82 -5.85 -6.05 14.46
N GLU A 83 -6.55 -6.49 15.51
CA GLU A 83 -7.85 -5.96 15.92
C GLU A 83 -7.80 -4.46 16.19
N ILE A 84 -6.80 -4.00 16.97
CA ILE A 84 -6.60 -2.57 17.27
C ILE A 84 -6.35 -1.80 15.97
N ARG A 85 -5.42 -2.27 15.11
CA ARG A 85 -5.09 -1.59 13.86
C ARG A 85 -6.29 -1.53 12.91
N MET A 86 -7.06 -2.62 12.79
CA MET A 86 -8.28 -2.64 11.98
C MET A 86 -9.35 -1.69 12.53
N SER A 87 -9.48 -1.56 13.84
CA SER A 87 -10.38 -0.58 14.47
C SER A 87 -9.96 0.86 14.16
N GLU A 88 -8.66 1.18 14.23
CA GLU A 88 -8.13 2.49 13.85
C GLU A 88 -8.39 2.82 12.39
N VAL A 89 -8.17 1.84 11.49
CA VAL A 89 -8.45 1.98 10.05
C VAL A 89 -9.94 2.23 9.82
N ALA A 90 -10.82 1.43 10.44
CA ALA A 90 -12.26 1.59 10.29
C ALA A 90 -12.74 2.98 10.74
N ALA A 91 -12.18 3.51 11.84
CA ALA A 91 -12.51 4.84 12.35
C ALA A 91 -12.04 5.99 11.44
N ARG A 92 -11.09 5.73 10.54
CA ARG A 92 -10.50 6.72 9.61
C ARG A 92 -10.67 6.30 8.14
N LEU A 93 -11.65 5.43 7.86
CA LEU A 93 -11.82 4.85 6.54
C LEU A 93 -12.14 5.92 5.49
N ASP A 94 -12.93 6.94 5.84
CA ASP A 94 -13.24 8.06 4.95
C ASP A 94 -12.03 8.96 4.64
N GLU A 95 -10.95 8.87 5.43
CA GLU A 95 -9.68 9.57 5.18
C GLU A 95 -8.65 8.66 4.49
N THR A 96 -9.09 7.53 3.96
CA THR A 96 -8.23 6.57 3.25
C THR A 96 -8.29 6.79 1.75
N TYR A 97 -7.18 6.53 1.07
CA TYR A 97 -7.04 6.65 -0.38
C TYR A 97 -6.48 5.37 -0.97
N PHE A 98 -6.95 5.01 -2.16
CA PHE A 98 -6.45 3.88 -2.95
C PHE A 98 -5.85 4.36 -4.27
N ALA A 99 -4.59 4.04 -4.52
CA ALA A 99 -3.87 4.38 -5.74
C ALA A 99 -3.38 3.14 -6.48
N TRP A 100 -3.26 3.26 -7.80
CA TRP A 100 -2.85 2.20 -8.71
C TRP A 100 -1.82 2.69 -9.74
N ILE A 101 -0.86 1.84 -10.08
CA ILE A 101 0.06 2.05 -11.19
C ILE A 101 0.21 0.74 -11.98
N GLY A 102 0.22 0.84 -13.32
CA GLY A 102 0.48 -0.28 -14.21
C GLY A 102 -0.75 -0.99 -14.76
N GLY A 103 -0.52 -2.17 -15.34
CA GLY A 103 -1.56 -2.95 -16.00
C GLY A 103 -2.48 -3.67 -14.99
N HIS A 104 -3.60 -4.21 -15.46
CA HIS A 104 -4.63 -4.80 -14.62
C HIS A 104 -5.13 -6.16 -15.13
N THR A 105 -4.38 -6.81 -16.03
CA THR A 105 -4.66 -8.19 -16.46
C THR A 105 -3.99 -9.21 -15.55
N ASP A 106 -4.37 -10.48 -15.67
CA ASP A 106 -3.77 -11.59 -14.92
C ASP A 106 -2.25 -11.74 -15.13
N SER A 107 -1.72 -11.23 -16.25
CA SER A 107 -0.29 -11.23 -16.58
C SER A 107 0.39 -9.89 -16.34
N SER A 108 -0.36 -8.84 -15.97
CA SER A 108 0.18 -7.50 -15.78
C SER A 108 1.06 -7.40 -14.55
N VAL A 109 2.01 -6.47 -14.59
CA VAL A 109 2.67 -5.94 -13.40
C VAL A 109 1.99 -4.66 -12.98
N TYR A 110 1.90 -4.47 -11.67
CA TYR A 110 1.27 -3.31 -11.06
C TYR A 110 1.86 -3.00 -9.69
N TYR A 111 1.53 -1.80 -9.24
CA TYR A 111 1.70 -1.29 -7.90
C TYR A 111 0.34 -0.80 -7.40
N TYR A 112 0.08 -0.99 -6.12
CA TYR A 112 -1.02 -0.28 -5.46
C TYR A 112 -0.62 0.23 -4.09
N ARG A 113 -1.30 1.29 -3.66
CA ARG A 113 -1.11 1.91 -2.36
C ARG A 113 -2.43 2.15 -1.67
N ILE A 114 -2.50 1.78 -0.40
CA ILE A 114 -3.59 2.13 0.51
C ILE A 114 -2.99 3.07 1.55
N HIS A 115 -3.48 4.31 1.62
CA HIS A 115 -2.90 5.32 2.49
C HIS A 115 -3.99 6.08 3.25
N SER A 116 -3.91 6.06 4.58
CA SER A 116 -4.75 6.81 5.51
C SER A 116 -3.88 7.53 6.55
N PRO A 117 -4.44 8.28 7.50
CA PRO A 117 -3.66 8.85 8.60
C PRO A 117 -3.01 7.82 9.52
N VAL A 118 -3.50 6.56 9.52
CA VAL A 118 -3.12 5.52 10.49
C VAL A 118 -2.51 4.28 9.85
N LEU A 119 -2.56 4.15 8.52
CA LEU A 119 -2.04 2.99 7.81
C LEU A 119 -1.50 3.39 6.43
N LEU A 120 -0.31 2.88 6.10
CA LEU A 120 0.23 2.88 4.76
C LEU A 120 0.55 1.44 4.36
N ILE A 121 -0.06 0.97 3.28
CA ILE A 121 0.28 -0.28 2.62
C ILE A 121 0.75 0.03 1.21
N GLU A 122 1.90 -0.50 0.83
CA GLU A 122 2.35 -0.56 -0.56
C GLU A 122 2.49 -2.02 -0.98
N PHE A 123 2.06 -2.33 -2.21
CA PHE A 123 2.34 -3.57 -2.91
C PHE A 123 2.99 -3.22 -4.24
N ASP A 124 4.13 -3.84 -4.55
CA ASP A 124 4.87 -3.54 -5.76
C ASP A 124 5.45 -4.78 -6.43
N HIS A 125 5.19 -4.96 -7.72
CA HIS A 125 5.95 -5.90 -8.56
C HIS A 125 7.29 -5.26 -8.95
N GLN A 126 8.41 -5.82 -8.55
CA GLN A 126 9.71 -5.18 -8.74
C GLN A 126 10.59 -5.83 -9.80
N THR A 127 11.62 -5.10 -10.21
CA THR A 127 12.70 -5.59 -11.07
C THR A 127 13.47 -6.72 -10.39
N PRO A 128 13.95 -7.74 -11.13
CA PRO A 128 14.60 -8.91 -10.53
C PRO A 128 15.92 -8.59 -9.81
N ILE A 129 16.03 -9.03 -8.56
CA ILE A 129 17.29 -9.08 -7.80
C ILE A 129 17.80 -10.52 -7.80
N GLY A 130 19.05 -10.75 -8.19
CA GLY A 130 19.69 -12.09 -8.15
C GLY A 130 19.21 -13.09 -9.21
N LEU A 131 18.15 -12.80 -9.97
CA LEU A 131 17.59 -13.67 -11.03
C LEU A 131 17.72 -13.07 -12.45
N ARG A 132 18.66 -12.14 -12.65
CA ARG A 132 18.90 -11.47 -13.95
C ARG A 132 19.26 -12.39 -15.12
N HIS A 133 19.56 -13.66 -14.84
CA HIS A 133 19.85 -14.69 -15.84
C HIS A 133 18.60 -15.44 -16.32
N PHE A 134 17.46 -15.29 -15.62
CA PHE A 134 16.17 -15.84 -16.01
C PHE A 134 15.17 -14.76 -16.46
N ASN A 135 15.39 -13.50 -16.08
CA ASN A 135 14.48 -12.38 -16.34
C ASN A 135 15.25 -11.18 -16.90
N GLU A 136 14.58 -10.36 -17.71
CA GLU A 136 15.17 -9.16 -18.31
C GLU A 136 15.57 -8.15 -17.21
N PRO A 137 16.84 -7.71 -17.16
CA PRO A 137 17.29 -6.72 -16.18
C PRO A 137 16.56 -5.39 -16.34
N GLY A 138 16.08 -4.83 -15.22
CA GLY A 138 15.41 -3.52 -15.20
C GLY A 138 13.94 -3.56 -15.61
N VAL A 139 13.38 -4.73 -15.93
CA VAL A 139 11.95 -4.88 -16.25
C VAL A 139 11.24 -5.52 -15.05
N PRO A 140 10.23 -4.84 -14.44
CA PRO A 140 9.43 -5.45 -13.38
C PRO A 140 8.72 -6.71 -13.86
N TYR A 141 8.57 -7.70 -12.98
CA TYR A 141 7.86 -8.94 -13.30
C TYR A 141 7.09 -9.47 -12.09
N ARG A 142 6.12 -10.34 -12.35
CA ARG A 142 5.19 -10.82 -11.31
C ARG A 142 5.82 -11.67 -10.21
N GLY A 143 6.99 -12.22 -10.45
CA GLY A 143 7.64 -13.15 -9.53
C GLY A 143 8.56 -12.51 -8.50
N HIS A 144 8.67 -11.17 -8.48
CA HIS A 144 9.37 -10.44 -7.42
C HIS A 144 8.44 -9.36 -6.89
N ILE A 145 8.00 -9.55 -5.65
CA ILE A 145 6.98 -8.71 -5.03
C ILE A 145 7.56 -8.14 -3.74
N HIS A 146 7.36 -6.85 -3.55
CA HIS A 146 7.63 -6.15 -2.30
C HIS A 146 6.32 -5.66 -1.72
N THR A 147 6.19 -5.78 -0.41
CA THR A 147 5.07 -5.22 0.33
C THR A 147 5.59 -4.50 1.55
N THR A 148 5.00 -3.35 1.84
CA THR A 148 5.39 -2.48 2.96
C THR A 148 4.13 -2.13 3.74
N VAL A 149 4.14 -2.34 5.06
CA VAL A 149 3.06 -1.94 5.96
C VAL A 149 3.64 -1.05 7.04
N ARG A 150 3.16 0.20 7.12
CA ARG A 150 3.75 1.25 7.96
C ARG A 150 2.69 2.05 8.71
N THR A 151 3.15 2.71 9.78
CA THR A 151 2.39 3.80 10.39
C THR A 151 2.76 5.11 9.66
N PRO A 152 1.81 5.88 9.13
CA PRO A 152 2.17 7.00 8.25
C PRO A 152 2.74 8.23 8.95
N ASN A 153 3.19 9.18 8.13
CA ASN A 153 3.37 10.60 8.49
C ASN A 153 4.27 10.85 9.70
N GLY A 154 5.45 10.21 9.70
CA GLY A 154 6.44 10.39 10.76
C GLY A 154 6.13 9.68 12.08
N ASN A 155 5.09 8.84 12.12
CA ASN A 155 4.71 8.10 13.32
C ASN A 155 5.22 6.65 13.32
N ASP A 156 6.37 6.38 12.68
CA ASP A 156 6.89 5.04 12.44
C ASP A 156 8.41 4.97 12.59
N TYR A 157 9.04 3.91 12.04
CA TYR A 157 10.46 3.65 12.09
C TYR A 157 11.32 4.91 11.88
N GLY A 158 12.30 5.08 12.77
CA GLY A 158 13.18 6.24 12.83
C GLY A 158 12.67 7.41 13.69
N LYS A 159 11.54 7.26 14.40
CA LYS A 159 11.00 8.31 15.28
C LYS A 159 12.05 8.82 16.26
N ASP A 160 12.42 10.09 16.10
CA ASP A 160 13.41 10.77 16.94
C ASP A 160 12.78 11.20 18.27
N LEU A 161 12.58 10.21 19.14
CA LEU A 161 11.98 10.40 20.46
C LEU A 161 12.83 11.31 21.35
N LEU A 162 14.15 11.36 21.13
CA LEU A 162 15.05 12.22 21.91
C LEU A 162 14.82 13.69 21.55
N ARG A 163 14.81 14.04 20.26
CA ARG A 163 14.43 15.40 19.83
C ARG A 163 13.01 15.74 20.27
N GLN A 164 12.08 14.80 20.20
CA GLN A 164 10.70 15.01 20.68
C GLN A 164 10.67 15.33 22.18
N HIS A 165 11.44 14.60 22.99
CA HIS A 165 11.59 14.87 24.43
C HIS A 165 12.20 16.26 24.68
N TYR A 166 13.26 16.63 23.94
CA TYR A 166 13.86 17.96 24.03
C TYR A 166 12.89 19.09 23.66
N ALA A 167 11.99 18.87 22.71
CA ALA A 167 11.01 19.86 22.30
C ALA A 167 9.80 20.00 23.26
N MET A 168 9.40 18.91 23.93
CA MET A 168 8.18 18.86 24.74
C MET A 168 8.40 19.08 26.24
N HIS A 169 9.64 19.00 26.71
CA HIS A 169 9.97 19.15 28.13
C HIS A 169 11.03 20.24 28.33
N PRO A 170 11.00 20.99 29.44
CA PRO A 170 12.09 21.88 29.82
C PRO A 170 13.32 21.09 30.29
N HIS A 171 14.52 21.59 29.99
CA HIS A 171 15.82 21.01 30.38
C HIS A 171 16.74 22.07 30.97
#